data_AF-A0A1V4VI80-F1
#
_entry.id   AF-A0A1V4VI80-F1
#
_cell.length_a   1.000
_cell.length_b   1.000
_cell.length_c   1.000
_cell.angle_alpha   90.00
_cell.angle_beta   90.00
_cell.angle_gamma   90.00
#
_symmetry.space_group_name_H-M   'P 1'
#
loop_
_entity.id
_entity.type
_entity.pdbx_description
1 polymer ?
#
loop_
_entity_poly.entity_id
_entity_poly.type
_entity_poly.pdbx_seq_one_letter_code
_entity_poly.pdbx_strand_id
1 'polypeptide(L)'
;MRVDVSKHAINRYRERLFDFKSSDEIIENLLREIASRGKRVKARPVTLGDCYEVTHKGVSIVLVIDDESKATILTCLGNAYYRKWVKRQNMLRIPGRTLHLETNLFA
;
A
#
# COMPACT_ATOMS: atom_id res chain seq x y z
N MET A 1 21.55 1.57 -4.84
CA MET A 1 20.29 2.34 -4.92
C MET A 1 19.84 2.70 -3.51
N ARG A 2 19.80 3.98 -3.17
CA ARG A 2 19.26 4.54 -1.94
C ARG A 2 17.74 4.52 -1.99
N VAL A 3 17.10 4.07 -0.91
CA VAL A 3 15.64 4.00 -0.80
C VAL A 3 15.17 4.84 0.38
N ASP A 4 14.56 5.98 0.07
CA ASP A 4 13.94 6.86 1.05
C ASP A 4 12.49 6.42 1.31
N VAL A 5 12.07 6.46 2.57
CA VAL A 5 10.72 6.04 2.99
C VAL A 5 9.95 7.27 3.45
N SER A 6 8.82 7.57 2.82
CA SER A 6 7.98 8.68 3.28
C SER A 6 7.27 8.33 4.60
N LYS A 7 7.05 9.34 5.45
CA LYS A 7 6.20 9.20 6.65
C LYS A 7 4.80 8.69 6.30
N HIS A 8 4.29 9.09 5.12
CA HIS A 8 3.00 8.60 4.64
C HIS A 8 3.01 7.08 4.42
N ALA A 9 4.06 6.51 3.83
CA ALA A 9 4.18 5.07 3.63
C ALA A 9 4.17 4.30 4.96
N ILE A 10 4.87 4.81 5.97
CA ILE A 10 4.92 4.25 7.32
C ILE A 10 3.53 4.26 7.97
N ASN A 11 2.83 5.40 7.95
CA ASN A 11 1.48 5.50 8.52
C ASN A 11 0.50 4.55 7.81
N ARG A 12 0.58 4.48 6.47
CA ARG A 12 -0.24 3.57 5.67
C ARG A 12 0.05 2.10 5.97
N TYR A 13 1.30 1.74 6.23
CA TYR A 13 1.64 0.39 6.66
C TYR A 13 0.87 0.03 7.93
N ARG A 14 0.94 0.87 8.96
CA ARG A 14 0.25 0.64 10.24
C ARG A 14 -1.25 0.49 10.06
N GLU A 15 -1.88 1.44 9.38
CA GLU A 15 -3.33 1.44 9.16
C GLU A 15 -3.81 0.21 8.39
N ARG A 16 -3.06 -0.23 7.38
CA ARG A 16 -3.52 -1.23 6.40
C ARG A 16 -3.14 -2.65 6.79
N LEU A 17 -2.14 -2.81 7.66
CA LEU A 17 -1.71 -4.10 8.19
C LEU A 17 -1.98 -4.27 9.69
N PHE A 18 -2.59 -3.26 10.32
CA PHE A 18 -2.95 -3.23 11.75
C PHE A 18 -1.75 -3.41 12.69
N ASP A 19 -0.57 -2.98 12.26
CA ASP A 19 0.65 -3.03 13.05
C ASP A 19 0.97 -1.66 13.66
N PHE A 20 0.48 -1.42 14.87
CA PHE A 20 0.74 -0.20 15.63
C PHE A 20 1.83 -0.36 16.70
N LYS A 21 2.39 -1.57 16.83
CA LYS A 21 3.36 -1.90 17.89
C LYS A 21 4.80 -1.82 17.39
N SER A 22 5.04 -2.16 16.12
CA SER A 22 6.38 -2.04 15.53
C SER A 22 6.87 -0.60 15.54
N SER A 23 8.18 -0.42 15.76
CA SER A 23 8.82 0.89 15.64
C SER A 23 8.88 1.34 14.18
N ASP A 24 9.07 2.65 13.96
CA ASP A 24 9.25 3.21 12.62
C ASP A 24 10.45 2.57 11.91
N GLU A 25 11.55 2.34 12.61
CA GLU A 25 12.76 1.72 12.06
C GLU A 25 12.48 0.30 11.50
N ILE A 26 11.73 -0.53 12.24
CA ILE A 26 11.35 -1.87 11.79
C ILE A 26 10.52 -1.79 10.51
N ILE A 27 9.54 -0.88 10.49
CA ILE A 27 8.64 -0.71 9.34
C ILE A 27 9.40 -0.15 8.14
N GLU A 28 10.29 0.82 8.33
CA GLU A 28 11.15 1.34 7.27
C GLU A 28 12.00 0.23 6.66
N ASN A 29 12.63 -0.60 7.48
CA ASN A 29 13.46 -1.71 7.01
C ASN A 29 12.65 -2.74 6.21
N LEU A 30 11.44 -3.07 6.65
CA LEU A 30 10.52 -3.92 5.89
C LEU A 30 10.13 -3.29 4.55
N LEU A 31 9.81 -2.00 4.53
CA LEU A 31 9.45 -1.29 3.29
C LEU A 31 10.63 -1.23 2.31
N ARG A 32 11.86 -1.00 2.80
CA ARG A 32 13.09 -1.05 2.00
C ARG A 32 13.39 -2.47 1.48
N GLU A 33 13.11 -3.50 2.28
CA GLU A 33 13.21 -4.90 1.83
C GLU A 33 12.24 -5.16 0.67
N ILE A 34 10.98 -4.70 0.79
CA ILE A 34 9.99 -4.86 -0.27
C ILE A 34 10.43 -4.14 -1.55
N ALA A 35 10.95 -2.91 -1.45
CA ALA A 35 11.43 -2.15 -2.60
C ALA A 35 12.60 -2.84 -3.32
N SER A 36 13.52 -3.47 -2.58
CA SER A 36 14.72 -4.11 -3.15
C SER A 36 14.48 -5.52 -3.67
N ARG A 37 13.63 -6.31 -3.01
CA ARG A 37 13.39 -7.74 -3.33
C ARG A 37 12.05 -8.03 -3.97
N GLY A 38 11.19 -7.03 -4.06
CA GLY A 38 9.85 -7.20 -4.57
C GLY A 38 9.80 -7.29 -6.10
N LYS A 39 8.75 -7.96 -6.59
CA LYS A 39 8.46 -8.02 -8.01
C LYS A 39 7.73 -6.75 -8.43
N ARG A 40 8.20 -6.10 -9.51
CA ARG A 40 7.45 -5.00 -10.16
C ARG A 40 6.17 -5.58 -10.76
N VAL A 41 5.02 -5.11 -10.30
CA VAL A 41 3.70 -5.64 -10.68
C VAL A 41 3.06 -4.79 -11.78
N LYS A 42 3.17 -3.48 -11.69
CA LYS A 42 2.51 -2.57 -12.64
C LYS A 42 3.18 -1.20 -12.67
N ALA A 43 3.39 -0.66 -13.88
CA ALA A 43 3.66 0.76 -14.06
C ALA A 43 2.36 1.55 -13.77
N ARG A 44 2.44 2.54 -12.90
CA ARG A 44 1.32 3.43 -12.60
C ARG A 44 1.47 4.69 -13.47
N PRO A 45 0.44 5.10 -14.22
CA PRO A 45 0.54 6.33 -15.02
C PRO A 45 0.61 7.53 -14.07
N VAL A 46 1.64 8.36 -14.19
CA VAL A 46 1.72 9.64 -13.47
C VAL A 46 2.51 10.68 -14.27
N THR A 47 2.19 11.94 -13.99
CA THR A 47 2.76 13.19 -14.51
C THR A 47 4.17 13.52 -14.00
N LEU A 48 4.72 12.77 -13.03
CA LEU A 48 6.03 12.98 -12.40
C LEU A 48 6.76 11.63 -12.24
N GLY A 49 7.53 11.26 -13.27
CA GLY A 49 8.46 10.12 -13.24
C GLY A 49 7.85 8.71 -13.30
N ASP A 50 8.74 7.72 -13.30
CA ASP A 50 8.37 6.31 -13.39
C ASP A 50 7.93 5.75 -12.03
N CYS A 51 6.63 5.50 -11.91
CA CYS A 51 6.00 5.00 -10.69
C CYS A 51 5.69 3.51 -10.79
N TYR A 52 6.14 2.72 -9.81
CA TYR A 52 6.03 1.27 -9.81
C TYR A 52 5.29 0.76 -8.58
N GLU A 53 4.33 -0.14 -8.79
CA GLU A 53 3.83 -1.02 -7.72
C GLU A 53 4.77 -2.21 -7.57
N VAL A 54 5.24 -2.45 -6.35
CA VAL A 54 6.18 -3.52 -6.02
C VAL A 54 5.59 -4.37 -4.90
N THR A 55 5.65 -5.70 -5.05
CA THR A 55 5.09 -6.64 -4.07
C THR A 55 6.14 -7.63 -3.59
N HIS A 56 6.23 -7.80 -2.27
CA HIS A 56 7.08 -8.79 -1.62
C HIS A 56 6.39 -9.31 -0.36
N LYS A 57 6.49 -10.61 -0.07
CA LYS A 57 5.86 -11.26 1.11
C LYS A 57 4.38 -10.89 1.33
N GLY A 58 3.63 -10.75 0.23
CA GLY A 58 2.20 -10.42 0.26
C GLY A 58 1.86 -8.96 0.59
N VAL A 59 2.85 -8.09 0.82
CA VAL A 59 2.68 -6.65 1.02
C VAL A 59 3.06 -5.92 -0.26
N SER A 60 2.25 -4.95 -0.67
CA SER A 60 2.51 -4.15 -1.86
C SER A 60 2.78 -2.69 -1.50
N ILE A 61 3.76 -2.08 -2.15
CA ILE A 61 4.12 -0.66 -2.01
C ILE A 61 4.07 0.04 -3.36
N VAL A 62 4.07 1.36 -3.33
CA VAL A 62 4.29 2.20 -4.51
C VAL A 62 5.56 3.00 -4.28
N LEU A 63 6.46 2.95 -5.25
CA LEU A 63 7.69 3.73 -5.26
C LEU A 63 7.83 4.50 -6.57
N VAL A 64 8.52 5.62 -6.50
CA VAL A 64 9.01 6.37 -7.67
C VAL A 64 10.52 6.24 -7.73
N ILE A 65 11.03 6.04 -8.93
CA ILE A 65 12.47 6.10 -9.19
C ILE A 65 12.76 7.54 -9.60
N ASP A 66 13.47 8.28 -8.75
CA ASP A 66 13.82 9.67 -9.00
C ASP A 66 15.00 9.75 -9.99
N ASP A 67 15.99 8.88 -9.81
CA ASP A 67 17.15 8.67 -10.67
C ASP A 67 17.69 7.22 -10.52
N GLU A 68 18.75 6.83 -11.26
CA GLU A 68 19.32 5.48 -11.19
C GLU A 68 19.82 5.09 -9.78
N SER A 69 20.14 6.08 -8.96
CA SER A 69 20.71 5.92 -7.62
C SER A 69 19.68 6.03 -6.51
N LYS A 70 18.49 6.59 -6.75
CA LYS A 70 17.52 6.98 -5.74
C LYS A 70 16.09 6.57 -6.08
N ALA A 71 15.44 5.94 -5.11
CA ALA A 71 14.01 5.68 -5.15
C ALA A 71 13.33 6.15 -3.87
N THR A 72 12.08 6.58 -3.99
CA THR A 72 11.26 7.06 -2.87
C THR A 72 9.99 6.22 -2.75
N ILE A 73 9.75 5.63 -1.57
CA ILE A 73 8.51 4.90 -1.27
C ILE A 73 7.42 5.90 -0.88
N LEU A 74 6.42 6.05 -1.75
CA LEU A 74 5.33 7.01 -1.57
C LEU A 74 4.23 6.47 -0.65
N THR A 75 3.84 5.20 -0.78
CA THR A 75 2.75 4.63 0.02
C THR A 75 2.85 3.11 0.14
N CYS A 76 2.33 2.55 1.24
CA CYS A 76 2.17 1.10 1.42
C CYS A 76 0.72 0.72 1.14
N LEU A 77 0.43 -0.10 0.13
CA LEU A 77 -0.93 -0.52 -0.24
C LEU A 77 -1.53 -1.61 0.67
N GLY A 78 -0.73 -2.17 1.59
CA GLY A 78 -1.11 -3.29 2.44
C GLY A 78 -1.10 -4.63 1.70
N ASN A 79 -1.79 -5.61 2.27
CA ASN A 79 -1.85 -6.97 1.73
C ASN A 79 -3.09 -7.20 0.83
N ALA A 80 -3.12 -8.35 0.16
CA ALA A 80 -4.22 -8.70 -0.73
C ALA A 80 -5.59 -8.75 -0.02
N TYR A 81 -5.64 -9.18 1.23
CA TYR A 81 -6.87 -9.25 2.03
C TYR A 81 -7.44 -7.85 2.29
N TYR A 82 -6.63 -6.94 2.80
CA TYR A 82 -7.00 -5.55 3.04
C TYR A 82 -7.47 -4.90 1.73
N ARG A 83 -6.74 -5.10 0.64
CA ARG A 83 -7.11 -4.52 -0.67
C ARG A 83 -8.44 -5.04 -1.19
N LYS A 84 -8.73 -6.34 -1.02
CA LYS A 84 -10.04 -6.92 -1.37
C LYS A 84 -11.15 -6.33 -0.49
N TRP A 85 -10.91 -6.21 0.82
CA TRP A 85 -11.85 -5.62 1.76
C TRP A 85 -12.17 -4.16 1.39
N VAL A 86 -11.16 -3.31 1.18
CA VAL A 86 -11.36 -1.90 0.76
C VAL A 86 -12.15 -1.80 -0.54
N LYS A 87 -11.86 -2.64 -1.54
CA LYS A 87 -12.62 -2.66 -2.79
C LYS A 87 -14.09 -2.98 -2.56
N ARG A 88 -14.40 -3.95 -1.68
CA ARG A 88 -15.79 -4.26 -1.30
C ARG A 88 -16.46 -3.09 -0.58
N GLN A 89 -15.77 -2.45 0.35
CA GLN A 89 -16.32 -1.27 1.05
C GLN A 89 -16.61 -0.12 0.10
N ASN A 90 -15.75 0.12 -0.89
CA ASN A 90 -15.97 1.16 -1.90
C ASN A 90 -17.14 0.84 -2.83
N MET A 91 -17.40 -0.44 -3.14
CA MET A 91 -18.60 -0.84 -3.88
C MET A 91 -19.90 -0.55 -3.10
N LEU A 92 -19.83 -0.57 -1.77
CA LEU A 92 -20.96 -0.27 -0.89
C LEU A 92 -21.13 1.24 -0.60
N ARG A 93 -20.22 2.07 -1.11
CA ARG A 93 -20.29 3.53 -1.01
C ARG A 93 -20.66 4.12 -2.37
N ILE A 94 -21.94 4.44 -2.55
CA ILE A 94 -22.40 5.35 -3.60
C ILE A 94 -22.12 6.78 -3.09
N PRO A 95 -21.61 7.73 -3.90
CA PRO A 95 -21.41 9.10 -3.46
C PRO A 95 -22.68 9.65 -2.78
N GLY A 96 -22.59 9.99 -1.50
CA GLY A 96 -23.69 10.53 -0.71
C GLY A 96 -24.53 9.54 0.13
N ARG A 97 -24.32 8.21 0.03
CA ARG A 97 -25.05 7.22 0.86
C ARG A 97 -24.18 5.99 1.20
N THR A 98 -24.20 5.56 2.46
CA THR A 98 -23.68 4.25 2.87
C THR A 98 -24.80 3.21 2.69
N LEU A 99 -24.61 2.21 1.84
CA LEU A 99 -25.55 1.09 1.75
C LEU A 99 -25.34 0.19 2.97
N HIS A 100 -26.35 0.10 3.84
CA HIS A 100 -26.43 -1.00 4.80
C HIS A 100 -26.83 -2.26 4.03
N LEU A 101 -25.95 -3.27 4.02
CA LEU A 101 -26.36 -4.61 3.65
C LEU A 101 -27.21 -5.14 4.80
N GLU A 102 -28.52 -5.25 4.58
CA GLU A 102 -29.36 -6.06 5.45
C GLU A 102 -28.81 -7.48 5.41
N THR A 103 -28.25 -7.91 6.53
CA THR A 103 -27.85 -9.30 6.69
C THR A 103 -29.16 -10.03 6.94
N ASN A 104 -29.70 -10.71 5.93
CA ASN A 104 -30.77 -11.69 6.14
C ASN A 104 -30.18 -12.87 6.93
N LEU A 105 -30.04 -12.67 8.24
CA LEU A 105 -30.12 -13.75 9.20
C LEU A 105 -31.58 -14.19 9.19
N PHE A 106 -31.79 -15.48 9.00
CA PHE A 106 -33.06 -16.20 8.85
C PHE A 106 -33.61 -16.31 7.42
N ALA A 107 -33.08 -17.29 6.67
CA ALA A 107 -33.88 -18.28 5.94
C ALA A 107 -33.05 -19.57 5.80
#